data_AF-A0A260W2H7-F1
#
_entry.id   AF-A0A260W2H7-F1
#
_cell.length_a   1.000
_cell.length_b   1.000
_cell.length_c   1.000
_cell.angle_alpha   90.00
_cell.angle_beta   90.00
_cell.angle_gamma   90.00
#
_symmetry.space_group_name_H-M   'P 1'
#
loop_
_entity.id
_entity.type
_entity.pdbx_description
1 polymer ?
#
loop_
_entity_poly.entity_id
_entity_poly.type
_entity_poly.pdbx_seq_one_letter_code
_entity_poly.pdbx_strand_id
1 'polypeptide(L)'
;MPDISRDEVAHLARLSRLALSEAELDEFAGQLDSILHHVKAVAEVAADDVTPTANPSAITNVTRPDVIVPGLTPEQALAEAPNAEEDRFAVPQILGESE
;
A
#
# COMPACT_ATOMS: atom_id res chain seq x y z
N MET A 1 23.48 -1.30 -16.01
CA MET A 1 22.33 -2.20 -16.08
C MET A 1 21.28 -1.59 -15.19
N PRO A 2 20.00 -1.57 -15.60
CA PRO A 2 18.95 -1.07 -14.72
C PRO A 2 18.96 -1.88 -13.43
N ASP A 3 18.86 -1.19 -12.30
CA ASP A 3 18.79 -1.79 -10.97
C ASP A 3 17.44 -2.50 -10.75
N ILE A 4 16.43 -2.15 -11.55
CA ILE A 4 15.11 -2.79 -11.57
C ILE A 4 14.70 -3.22 -12.97
N SER A 5 14.29 -4.47 -13.09
CA SER A 5 13.82 -5.10 -14.31
C SER A 5 12.30 -4.98 -14.46
N ARG A 6 11.83 -5.16 -15.70
CA ARG A 6 10.40 -5.23 -16.01
C ARG A 6 9.64 -6.26 -15.16
N ASP A 7 10.24 -7.43 -14.95
CA ASP A 7 9.63 -8.50 -14.16
C ASP A 7 9.48 -8.11 -12.68
N GLU A 8 10.43 -7.34 -12.14
CA GLU A 8 10.34 -6.78 -10.79
C GLU A 8 9.24 -5.71 -10.69
N VAL A 9 9.06 -4.89 -11.74
CA VAL A 9 7.92 -3.94 -11.80
C VAL A 9 6.59 -4.69 -11.85
N ALA A 10 6.48 -5.74 -12.66
CA ALA A 10 5.28 -6.58 -12.71
C ALA A 10 5.00 -7.25 -11.36
N HIS A 11 6.05 -7.72 -10.68
CA HIS A 11 5.94 -8.28 -9.34
C HIS A 11 5.43 -7.25 -8.32
N LEU A 12 5.98 -6.04 -8.34
CA LEU A 12 5.57 -4.93 -7.46
C LEU A 12 4.12 -4.50 -7.73
N ALA A 13 3.70 -4.44 -9.00
CA ALA A 13 2.34 -4.13 -9.38
C ALA A 13 1.34 -5.14 -8.81
N ARG A 14 1.66 -6.45 -8.86
CA ARG A 14 0.83 -7.51 -8.27
C ARG A 14 0.71 -7.41 -6.75
N LEU A 15 1.81 -7.09 -6.06
CA LEU A 15 1.81 -6.83 -4.61
C LEU A 15 0.93 -5.61 -4.26
N SER A 16 0.93 -4.61 -5.13
CA SER A 16 0.19 -3.35 -4.96
C SER A 16 -1.24 -3.39 -5.52
N ARG A 17 -1.69 -4.54 -6.05
CA ARG A 17 -3.01 -4.71 -6.71
C ARG A 17 -3.25 -3.74 -7.87
N LEU A 18 -2.20 -3.42 -8.62
CA LEU A 18 -2.26 -2.58 -9.81
C LEU A 18 -2.20 -3.46 -11.07
N ALA A 19 -3.18 -3.29 -11.95
CA ALA A 19 -3.15 -3.87 -13.29
C ALA A 19 -2.45 -2.89 -14.22
N LEU A 20 -1.29 -3.28 -14.75
CA LEU A 20 -0.49 -2.47 -15.68
C LEU A 20 -0.49 -3.11 -17.06
N SER A 21 -0.52 -2.27 -18.09
CA SER A 21 -0.31 -2.69 -19.47
C SER A 21 1.17 -2.94 -19.75
N GLU A 22 1.44 -3.69 -20.83
CA GLU A 22 2.81 -4.00 -21.27
C GLU A 22 3.66 -2.73 -21.52
N ALA A 23 3.03 -1.66 -22.03
CA ALA A 23 3.68 -0.38 -22.26
C ALA A 23 4.02 0.36 -20.96
N GLU A 24 3.11 0.32 -19.98
CA GLU A 24 3.34 0.91 -18.65
C GLU A 24 4.44 0.17 -17.89
N LEU A 25 4.56 -1.16 -18.05
CA LEU A 25 5.65 -1.93 -17.45
C LEU A 25 7.03 -1.48 -17.96
N ASP A 26 7.16 -1.24 -19.26
CA ASP A 26 8.41 -0.80 -19.87
C ASP A 26 8.74 0.66 -19.47
N GLU A 27 7.73 1.53 -19.45
CA GLU A 27 7.88 2.92 -19.02
C GLU A 27 8.28 3.01 -17.54
N PHE A 28 7.57 2.29 -16.67
CA PHE A 28 7.81 2.35 -15.22
C PHE A 28 9.12 1.69 -14.82
N ALA A 29 9.62 0.70 -15.55
CA ALA A 29 10.96 0.17 -15.30
C ALA A 29 12.03 1.28 -15.39
N GLY A 30 11.97 2.12 -16.43
CA GLY A 30 12.90 3.24 -16.59
C GLY A 30 12.69 4.35 -15.54
N GLN A 31 11.44 4.68 -15.22
CA GLN A 31 11.14 5.71 -14.22
C GLN A 31 11.56 5.27 -12.80
N LEU A 32 11.29 4.02 -12.42
CA LEU A 32 11.67 3.47 -11.12
C LEU A 32 13.19 3.36 -10.99
N ASP A 33 13.91 2.99 -12.05
CA ASP A 33 15.37 2.98 -12.06
C ASP A 33 15.95 4.37 -11.74
N SER A 34 15.41 5.42 -12.37
CA SER A 34 15.79 6.82 -12.11
C SER A 34 15.50 7.24 -10.66
N ILE A 35 14.33 6.88 -10.13
CA ILE A 35 13.96 7.18 -8.74
C ILE A 35 14.90 6.47 -7.77
N LEU A 36 15.18 5.18 -7.97
CA LEU A 36 16.10 4.41 -7.13
C LEU A 36 17.51 4.99 -7.18
N HIS A 37 17.98 5.41 -8.35
CA HIS A 37 19.26 6.09 -8.49
C HIS A 37 19.31 7.39 -7.69
N HIS A 38 18.24 8.19 -7.71
CA HIS A 38 18.16 9.41 -6.91
C HIS A 38 18.16 9.11 -5.39
N VAL A 39 17.40 8.10 -4.96
CA VAL A 39 17.31 7.70 -3.55
C VAL A 39 18.64 7.16 -3.00
N LYS A 40 19.52 6.60 -3.85
CA LYS A 40 20.87 6.15 -3.44
C LYS A 40 21.70 7.29 -2.81
N ALA A 41 21.44 8.55 -3.15
CA ALA A 41 22.10 9.69 -2.51
C ALA A 41 21.85 9.76 -0.98
N VAL A 42 20.72 9.23 -0.49
CA VAL A 42 20.44 9.15 0.94
C VAL A 42 21.40 8.20 1.66
N ALA A 43 21.83 7.13 0.98
CA ALA A 43 22.77 6.15 1.53
C ALA A 43 24.19 6.72 1.73
N GLU A 44 24.52 7.84 1.08
CA GLU A 44 25.82 8.53 1.27
C GLU A 44 25.89 9.27 2.61
N VAL A 45 24.74 9.57 3.22
CA VAL A 45 24.62 10.34 4.47
C VAL A 45 24.09 9.48 5.61
N ALA A 46 23.25 8.48 5.32
CA ALA A 46 22.75 7.54 6.32
C ALA A 46 23.90 6.67 6.86
N ALA A 47 24.06 6.66 8.18
CA ALA A 47 25.09 5.88 8.87
C ALA A 47 24.46 4.90 9.87
N ASP A 48 25.10 3.75 10.07
CA ASP A 48 24.59 2.64 10.90
C ASP A 48 24.41 3.03 12.38
N ASP A 49 25.04 4.12 12.83
CA ASP A 49 24.91 4.66 14.19
C ASP A 49 23.68 5.55 14.37
N VAL A 50 22.95 5.87 13.30
CA VAL A 50 21.71 6.65 13.36
C VAL A 50 20.51 5.71 13.55
N THR A 51 19.85 5.82 14.70
CA THR A 51 18.64 5.03 14.97
C THR A 51 17.48 5.47 14.06
N PRO A 52 16.75 4.54 13.41
CA PRO A 52 15.60 4.87 12.58
C PRO A 52 14.52 5.62 13.35
N THR A 53 13.97 6.68 12.75
CA THR A 53 12.88 7.46 13.35
C THR A 53 11.54 7.02 12.76
N ALA A 54 10.74 6.28 13.54
CA ALA A 54 9.40 5.83 13.12
C ALA A 54 8.30 6.86 13.38
N ASN A 55 8.38 7.60 14.49
CA ASN A 55 7.46 8.69 14.84
C ASN A 55 8.27 9.91 15.29
N PRO A 56 8.03 11.11 14.75
CA PRO A 56 8.75 12.31 15.17
C PRO A 56 8.34 12.79 16.58
N SER A 57 7.19 12.35 17.08
CA SER A 57 6.68 12.66 18.42
C SER A 57 7.01 11.54 19.41
N ALA A 58 7.45 11.92 20.60
CA ALA A 58 7.70 11.00 21.71
C ALA A 58 6.40 10.60 22.41
N ILE A 59 5.47 9.97 21.68
CA ILE A 59 4.23 9.43 22.25
C ILE A 59 4.48 8.00 22.78
N THR A 60 3.98 7.72 23.97
CA THR A 60 4.07 6.39 24.58
C THR A 60 2.76 6.09 25.29
N ASN A 61 2.37 4.81 25.36
CA ASN A 61 1.20 4.34 26.11
C ASN A 61 -0.10 5.10 25.78
N VAL A 62 -0.35 5.38 24.49
CA VAL A 62 -1.60 6.00 24.04
C VAL A 62 -2.72 4.96 24.12
N THR A 63 -3.45 4.96 25.23
CA THR A 63 -4.57 4.04 25.48
C THR A 63 -5.91 4.74 25.29
N ARG A 64 -6.92 3.98 24.86
CA ARG A 64 -8.32 4.40 24.88
C ARG A 64 -9.02 3.79 26.10
N PRO A 65 -9.91 4.52 26.80
CA PRO A 65 -10.75 3.93 27.84
C PRO A 65 -11.64 2.82 27.26
N ASP A 66 -11.93 1.81 28.07
CA ASP A 66 -12.82 0.70 27.72
C ASP A 66 -14.27 1.10 27.97
N VAL A 67 -14.84 1.87 27.05
CA VAL A 67 -16.21 2.37 27.10
C VAL A 67 -16.92 2.09 25.78
N ILE A 68 -18.18 1.68 25.86
CA ILE A 68 -19.01 1.43 24.68
C ILE A 68 -19.35 2.78 24.04
N VAL A 69 -19.02 2.92 22.76
CA VAL A 69 -19.39 4.06 21.92
C VAL A 69 -20.34 3.56 20.83
N PRO A 70 -21.47 4.23 20.56
CA PRO A 70 -22.34 3.85 19.45
C PRO A 70 -21.57 3.81 18.13
N GLY A 71 -21.66 2.69 17.41
CA GLY A 71 -21.11 2.55 16.07
C GLY A 71 -21.99 3.23 15.02
N LEU A 72 -21.55 3.15 13.76
CA LEU A 72 -22.35 3.57 12.61
C LEU A 72 -23.60 2.69 12.47
N THR A 73 -24.71 3.26 11.99
CA THR A 73 -25.85 2.45 11.52
C THR A 73 -25.47 1.71 10.23
N PRO A 74 -26.17 0.62 9.84
CA PRO A 74 -25.94 -0.05 8.56
C PRO A 74 -26.03 0.91 7.37
N GLU A 75 -27.02 1.80 7.37
CA GLU A 75 -27.20 2.85 6.37
C GLU A 75 -25.98 3.78 6.28
N GLN A 76 -25.46 4.24 7.44
CA GLN A 76 -24.27 5.10 7.49
C GLN A 76 -23.00 4.38 7.01
N ALA A 77 -22.86 3.10 7.37
CA ALA A 77 -21.71 2.30 6.97
C ALA A 77 -21.70 1.99 5.46
N LEU A 78 -22.87 1.88 4.84
CA LEU A 78 -23.05 1.50 3.43
C LEU A 78 -23.28 2.69 2.49
N ALA A 79 -23.36 3.91 3.01
CA ALA A 79 -23.68 5.11 2.23
C ALA A 79 -22.78 5.31 0.99
N GLU A 80 -21.49 4.93 1.09
CA GLU A 80 -20.49 5.04 0.02
C GLU A 80 -20.08 3.67 -0.55
N ALA A 81 -20.83 2.60 -0.23
CA ALA A 81 -20.56 1.28 -0.77
C ALA A 81 -20.85 1.25 -2.28
N PRO A 82 -19.87 0.89 -3.14
CA PRO A 82 -20.12 0.79 -4.59
C PRO A 82 -21.22 -0.22 -4.95
N ASN A 83 -21.37 -1.25 -4.12
CA ASN A 83 -22.44 -2.23 -4.22
C ASN A 83 -22.82 -2.75 -2.82
N ALA A 84 -24.11 -2.73 -2.50
CA ALA A 84 -24.64 -3.20 -1.23
C ALA A 84 -25.88 -4.07 -1.46
N GLU A 85 -25.98 -5.16 -0.70
CA GLU A 85 -27.07 -6.12 -0.78
C GLU A 85 -27.40 -6.65 0.62
N GLU A 86 -28.68 -6.60 1.01
CA GLU A 86 -29.16 -7.07 2.33
C GLU A 86 -28.31 -6.57 3.51
N ASP A 87 -28.09 -5.25 3.59
CA ASP A 87 -27.26 -4.58 4.61
C ASP A 87 -25.79 -5.08 4.67
N ARG A 88 -25.23 -5.53 3.54
CA ARG A 88 -23.84 -5.99 3.42
C ARG A 88 -23.14 -5.38 2.20
N PHE A 89 -21.81 -5.34 2.24
CA PHE A 89 -21.00 -5.03 1.06
C PHE A 89 -21.00 -6.23 0.12
N ALA A 90 -21.49 -6.03 -1.11
CA ALA A 90 -21.52 -7.07 -2.12
C ALA A 90 -20.20 -7.05 -2.92
N VAL A 91 -19.45 -8.16 -2.85
CA VAL A 91 -18.18 -8.35 -3.56
C VAL A 91 -18.22 -9.66 -4.35
N PRO A 92 -17.46 -9.77 -5.47
CA PRO A 92 -17.29 -11.04 -6.15
C PRO A 92 -16.80 -12.11 -5.17
N GLN A 93 -17.39 -13.30 -5.24
CA GLN A 93 -16.98 -14.42 -4.41
C GLN A 93 -15.53 -14.78 -4.72
N ILE A 94 -14.70 -14.89 -3.68
CA ILE A 94 -13.34 -15.42 -3.82
C ILE A 94 -13.46 -16.94 -3.98
N LEU A 95 -13.45 -17.40 -5.22
CA LEU A 95 -13.23 -18.80 -5.56
C LEU A 95 -11.72 -19.02 -5.46
N GLY A 96 -11.27 -19.98 -4.64
CA GLY A 96 -9.84 -20.27 -4.47
C GLY A 96 -9.17 -20.59 -5.81
N GLU A 97 -7.97 -20.01 -6.00
CA GLU A 97 -6.97 -20.17 -7.07
C GLU A 97 -7.48 -20.60 -8.47
N SER A 98 -7.65 -19.61 -9.35
CA SER A 98 -7.13 -19.76 -10.72
C SER A 98 -5.66 -19.33 -10.70
N GLU A 99 -4.76 -20.26 -11.06
CA GLU A 99 -3.30 -20.05 -11.23
C GLU A 99 -2.95 -18.73 -11.93
#